data_AF-A0AAW0AHI6-F1
#
_entry.id   AF-A0AAW0AHI6-F1
#
_cell.length_a   1.000
_cell.length_b   1.000
_cell.length_c   1.000
_cell.angle_alpha   90.00
_cell.angle_beta   90.00
_cell.angle_gamma   90.00
#
_symmetry.space_group_name_H-M   'P 1'
#
loop_
_entity.id
_entity.type
_entity.pdbx_description
1 polymer ?
#
loop_
_entity_poly.entity_id
_entity_poly.type
_entity_poly.pdbx_seq_one_letter_code
_entity_poly.pdbx_strand_id
1 'polypeptide(L)'
;MPQLTLAQSFARGGLSKKAEATPTPSKVEIPRKKPTEKILFGPNGPHADFDQFSLHPVTYNGVIYPTSQHLFQAFKFLGTRPDLAERIRFADTAEDAFDFAHGHKASVRPDWFSISTSKMEEALFFKFSQYPPLQQELLLTGDSELCQDSMTDSFWGVGADLLGRNELGMALERVRESLGGAKAPIRNVKQCQNCRRKPRSGQSLYCGSSCLRADISTVPPLCPQCRRRPQIGQLRFCGETCRKLAQR
;
A
#
# COMPACT_ATOMS: atom_id res chain seq x y z
N MET A 1 -54.57 65.54 19.31
CA MET A 1 -54.11 64.85 18.08
C MET A 1 -54.46 63.39 18.20
N PRO A 2 -55.08 62.79 17.17
CA PRO A 2 -56.08 61.71 17.26
C PRO A 2 -55.41 60.33 17.26
N GLN A 3 -56.04 59.21 17.60
CA GLN A 3 -57.12 58.51 16.89
C GLN A 3 -57.57 57.36 17.82
N LEU A 4 -58.85 57.28 18.20
CA LEU A 4 -59.94 56.56 17.51
C LEU A 4 -59.97 55.04 17.81
N THR A 5 -61.02 54.71 18.56
CA THR A 5 -61.66 53.41 18.75
C THR A 5 -61.94 52.68 17.44
N LEU A 6 -61.82 51.34 17.44
CA LEU A 6 -62.93 50.48 17.00
C LEU A 6 -62.69 49.03 17.46
N ALA A 7 -63.65 48.49 18.22
CA ALA A 7 -63.88 47.07 18.34
C ALA A 7 -65.06 46.70 17.43
N GLN A 8 -64.93 45.58 16.70
CA GLN A 8 -65.94 44.75 16.00
C GLN A 8 -65.18 43.95 14.93
N SER A 9 -65.44 42.68 14.58
CA SER A 9 -66.25 41.57 15.07
C SER A 9 -65.98 40.41 14.07
N PHE A 10 -66.00 39.18 14.56
CA PHE A 10 -66.18 37.87 13.87
C PHE A 10 -65.98 37.72 12.35
N ALA A 11 -65.11 36.79 11.95
CA ALA A 11 -65.41 35.82 10.89
C ALA A 11 -64.50 34.58 10.97
N ARG A 12 -65.13 33.40 10.92
CA ARG A 12 -64.48 32.08 10.77
C ARG A 12 -63.95 31.93 9.34
N GLY A 13 -62.71 31.47 9.18
CA GLY A 13 -62.15 31.06 7.89
C GLY A 13 -61.08 30.00 8.10
N GLY A 14 -61.39 28.76 7.73
CA GLY A 14 -60.47 27.62 7.83
C GLY A 14 -59.25 27.79 6.95
N LEU A 15 -58.07 27.53 7.52
CA LEU A 15 -56.81 27.45 6.81
C LEU A 15 -56.29 26.01 6.89
N SER A 16 -56.24 25.38 5.72
CA SER A 16 -55.62 24.08 5.46
C SER A 16 -54.21 23.99 6.03
N LYS A 17 -53.93 22.89 6.72
CA LYS A 17 -52.58 22.46 7.08
C LYS A 17 -51.77 22.28 5.79
N LYS A 18 -50.84 23.20 5.50
CA LYS A 18 -49.73 22.91 4.59
C LYS A 18 -48.75 22.01 5.33
N ALA A 19 -48.56 20.80 4.83
CA ALA A 19 -47.49 19.92 5.27
C ALA A 19 -46.15 20.57 4.94
N GLU A 20 -45.36 20.83 5.98
CA GLU A 20 -44.01 21.36 5.88
C GLU A 20 -43.11 20.23 5.38
N ALA A 21 -42.63 20.34 4.16
CA ALA A 21 -41.68 19.39 3.59
C ALA A 21 -40.33 19.57 4.30
N THR A 22 -39.96 18.59 5.12
CA THR A 22 -38.60 18.45 5.67
C THR A 22 -37.56 18.46 4.54
N PRO A 23 -36.51 19.29 4.60
CA PRO A 23 -35.45 19.26 3.61
C PRO A 23 -34.69 17.94 3.70
N THR A 24 -34.71 17.19 2.60
CA THR A 24 -33.93 15.97 2.41
C THR A 24 -32.44 16.30 2.57
N PRO A 25 -31.65 15.52 3.32
CA PRO A 25 -30.22 15.79 3.46
C PRO A 25 -29.55 15.67 2.08
N SER A 26 -29.05 16.79 1.55
CA SER A 26 -28.22 16.80 0.35
C SER A 26 -27.05 15.85 0.55
N LYS A 27 -26.90 14.88 -0.38
CA LYS A 27 -25.72 14.04 -0.46
C LYS A 27 -24.50 14.95 -0.53
N VAL A 28 -23.66 14.90 0.50
CA VAL A 28 -22.32 15.50 0.45
C VAL A 28 -21.56 14.77 -0.64
N GLU A 29 -21.41 15.39 -1.80
CA GLU A 29 -20.55 14.89 -2.85
C GLU A 29 -19.10 15.06 -2.38
N ILE A 30 -18.49 13.95 -1.95
CA ILE A 30 -17.07 13.89 -1.64
C ILE A 30 -16.31 14.15 -2.95
N PRO A 31 -15.50 15.21 -3.06
CA PRO A 31 -14.76 15.49 -4.28
C PRO A 31 -13.84 14.30 -4.60
N ARG A 32 -13.98 13.74 -5.81
CA ARG A 32 -13.06 12.71 -6.30
C ARG A 32 -11.68 13.36 -6.47
N LYS A 33 -10.73 13.08 -5.56
CA LYS A 33 -9.34 13.49 -5.72
C LYS A 33 -8.84 13.01 -7.09
N LYS A 34 -8.15 13.89 -7.84
CA LYS A 34 -7.46 13.51 -9.09
C LYS A 34 -6.47 12.36 -8.81
N PRO A 35 -6.20 11.47 -9.77
CA PRO A 35 -5.18 10.45 -9.61
C PRO A 35 -3.85 11.13 -9.27
N THR A 36 -3.26 10.72 -8.16
CA THR A 36 -1.95 11.19 -7.74
C THR A 36 -0.90 10.80 -8.79
N GLU A 37 -0.04 11.75 -9.16
CA GLU A 37 1.07 11.51 -10.08
C GLU A 37 2.03 10.45 -9.52
N LYS A 38 2.62 9.63 -10.39
CA LYS A 38 3.58 8.58 -10.00
C LYS A 38 4.98 8.98 -10.42
N ILE A 39 5.91 8.95 -9.47
CA ILE A 39 7.33 9.19 -9.71
C ILE A 39 8.07 7.86 -9.60
N LEU A 40 8.75 7.46 -10.68
CA LEU A 40 9.66 6.32 -10.67
C LEU A 40 11.05 6.79 -10.23
N PHE A 41 11.68 6.06 -9.31
CA PHE A 41 13.04 6.31 -8.87
C PHE A 41 13.85 5.01 -8.84
N GLY A 42 15.15 5.12 -9.05
CA GLY A 42 16.07 3.98 -9.06
C GLY A 42 17.48 4.43 -9.46
N PRO A 43 18.48 3.54 -9.38
CA PRO A 43 19.89 3.93 -9.50
C PRO A 43 20.28 4.56 -10.85
N ASN A 44 19.49 4.32 -11.90
CA ASN A 44 19.77 4.81 -13.26
C ASN A 44 18.79 5.88 -13.76
N GLY A 45 17.98 6.47 -12.86
CA GLY A 45 16.92 7.39 -13.23
C GLY A 45 16.94 8.71 -12.45
N PRO A 46 15.91 9.57 -12.65
CA PRO A 46 15.65 10.69 -11.77
C PRO A 46 15.51 10.21 -10.32
N HIS A 47 15.88 11.06 -9.36
CA HIS A 47 15.84 10.73 -7.94
C HIS A 47 16.64 9.47 -7.57
N ALA A 48 17.76 9.20 -8.26
CA ALA A 48 18.63 8.06 -7.96
C ALA A 48 19.08 8.02 -6.49
N ASP A 49 19.22 9.20 -5.88
CA ASP A 49 19.60 9.33 -4.48
C ASP A 49 18.51 8.90 -3.50
N PHE A 50 17.29 8.59 -3.95
CA PHE A 50 16.26 7.99 -3.10
C PHE A 50 16.51 6.51 -2.81
N ASP A 51 17.29 5.85 -3.67
CA ASP A 51 17.62 4.44 -3.49
C ASP A 51 18.49 4.25 -2.23
N GLN A 52 18.20 3.22 -1.43
CA GLN A 52 18.94 2.92 -0.20
C GLN A 52 20.40 2.52 -0.43
N PHE A 53 20.78 2.15 -1.65
CA PHE A 53 22.14 1.83 -2.05
C PHE A 53 22.98 3.07 -2.38
N SER A 54 22.39 4.27 -2.53
CA SER A 54 23.16 5.47 -2.86
C SER A 54 24.12 5.88 -1.72
N LEU A 55 25.27 6.45 -2.09
CA LEU A 55 26.39 6.73 -1.18
C LEU A 55 26.14 7.98 -0.32
N HIS A 56 25.24 7.83 0.66
CA HIS A 56 24.90 8.82 1.66
C HIS A 56 25.13 8.24 3.04
N PRO A 57 26.31 8.48 3.66
CA PRO A 57 26.60 8.01 5.00
C PRO A 57 25.52 8.37 6.03
N VAL A 58 25.08 7.37 6.80
CA VAL A 58 24.01 7.52 7.79
C VAL A 58 24.60 7.36 9.19
N THR A 59 24.44 8.39 10.02
CA THR A 59 24.77 8.30 11.44
C THR A 59 23.59 7.76 12.23
N TYR A 60 23.78 6.65 12.95
CA TYR A 60 22.81 6.03 13.84
C TYR A 60 23.45 5.72 15.19
N ASN A 61 22.89 6.26 16.29
CA ASN A 61 23.44 6.10 17.64
C ASN A 61 24.95 6.42 17.76
N GLY A 62 25.40 7.47 17.07
CA GLY A 62 26.80 7.89 17.06
C GLY A 62 27.72 7.05 16.17
N VAL A 63 27.20 6.05 15.46
CA VAL A 63 27.95 5.18 14.55
C VAL A 63 27.58 5.50 13.10
N ILE A 64 28.59 5.59 12.23
CA ILE A 64 28.41 5.92 10.81
C ILE A 64 28.35 4.64 9.98
N TYR A 65 27.32 4.54 9.15
CA TYR A 65 27.11 3.50 8.14
C TYR A 65 27.28 4.10 6.74
N PRO A 66 28.01 3.46 5.80
CA PRO A 66 28.27 4.07 4.48
C PRO A 66 27.02 4.41 3.66
N THR A 67 25.94 3.63 3.80
CA THR A 67 24.65 3.87 3.15
C THR A 67 23.48 3.46 4.06
N SER A 68 22.25 3.88 3.74
CA SER A 68 21.04 3.35 4.41
C SER A 68 20.94 1.84 4.30
N GLN A 69 21.40 1.24 3.19
CA GLN A 69 21.44 -0.20 3.02
C GLN A 69 22.34 -0.88 4.06
N HIS A 70 23.53 -0.34 4.35
CA HIS A 70 24.40 -0.89 5.40
C HIS A 70 23.70 -0.89 6.76
N LEU A 71 23.07 0.22 7.14
CA LEU A 71 22.33 0.33 8.39
C LEU A 71 21.13 -0.65 8.41
N PHE A 72 20.39 -0.74 7.31
CA PHE A 72 19.25 -1.64 7.18
C PHE A 72 19.64 -3.12 7.34
N GLN A 73 20.75 -3.54 6.73
CA GLN A 73 21.28 -4.89 6.89
C GLN A 73 21.79 -5.13 8.31
N ALA A 74 22.45 -4.13 8.93
CA ALA A 74 22.94 -4.23 10.31
C ALA A 74 21.79 -4.40 11.31
N PHE A 75 20.62 -3.77 11.11
CA PHE A 75 19.45 -3.92 11.97
C PHE A 75 18.98 -5.36 12.18
N LYS A 76 19.30 -6.27 11.25
CA LYS A 76 19.04 -7.71 11.38
C LYS A 76 19.81 -8.35 12.54
N PHE A 77 20.92 -7.76 12.96
CA PHE A 77 21.90 -8.38 13.85
C PHE A 77 22.28 -7.52 15.07
N LEU A 78 22.05 -6.20 15.08
CA LEU A 78 22.50 -5.31 16.17
C LEU A 78 22.16 -5.81 17.60
N GLY A 79 20.99 -6.43 17.80
CA GLY A 79 20.56 -6.92 19.12
C GLY A 79 20.93 -8.36 19.45
N THR A 80 21.35 -9.16 18.47
CA THR A 80 21.57 -10.62 18.64
C THR A 80 22.98 -11.06 18.28
N ARG A 81 23.59 -10.42 17.29
CA ARG A 81 24.90 -10.74 16.69
C ARG A 81 25.62 -9.45 16.28
N PRO A 82 26.03 -8.61 17.26
CA PRO A 82 26.69 -7.34 16.96
C PRO A 82 28.00 -7.49 16.17
N ASP A 83 28.66 -8.65 16.29
CA ASP A 83 29.83 -9.02 15.48
C ASP A 83 29.52 -9.05 13.97
N LEU A 84 28.35 -9.55 13.58
CA LEU A 84 27.90 -9.56 12.18
C LEU A 84 27.46 -8.18 11.73
N ALA A 85 26.82 -7.40 12.61
CA ALA A 85 26.43 -6.02 12.31
C ALA A 85 27.63 -5.13 12.01
N GLU A 86 28.73 -5.28 12.75
CA GLU A 86 29.98 -4.56 12.49
C GLU A 86 30.62 -4.97 11.18
N ARG A 87 30.65 -6.27 10.86
CA ARG A 87 31.14 -6.74 9.54
C ARG A 87 30.33 -6.16 8.38
N ILE A 88 29.01 -6.06 8.53
CA ILE A 88 28.13 -5.41 7.54
C ILE A 88 28.48 -3.94 7.41
N ARG A 89 28.70 -3.24 8.52
CA ARG A 89 29.05 -1.81 8.51
C ARG A 89 30.37 -1.53 7.80
N PHE A 90 31.33 -2.46 7.89
CA PHE A 90 32.64 -2.38 7.24
C PHE A 90 32.71 -3.02 5.85
N ALA A 91 31.58 -3.45 5.28
CA ALA A 91 31.56 -3.93 3.91
C ALA A 91 31.93 -2.79 2.94
N ASP A 92 32.59 -3.13 1.83
CA ASP A 92 33.08 -2.13 0.87
C ASP A 92 31.94 -1.45 0.10
N THR A 93 30.89 -2.23 -0.23
CA THR A 93 29.73 -1.76 -0.98
C THR A 93 28.40 -2.13 -0.31
N ALA A 94 27.33 -1.44 -0.71
CA ALA A 94 25.98 -1.71 -0.21
C ALA A 94 25.48 -3.10 -0.66
N GLU A 95 25.96 -3.57 -1.81
CA GLU A 95 25.79 -4.92 -2.35
C GLU A 95 26.50 -5.95 -1.47
N ASP A 96 27.75 -5.72 -1.10
CA ASP A 96 28.49 -6.62 -0.20
C ASP A 96 27.83 -6.71 1.18
N ALA A 97 27.35 -5.59 1.71
CA ALA A 97 26.57 -5.55 2.95
C ALA A 97 25.29 -6.40 2.84
N PHE A 98 24.59 -6.32 1.71
CA PHE A 98 23.39 -7.12 1.41
C PHE A 98 23.71 -8.61 1.33
N ASP A 99 24.70 -8.97 0.52
CA ASP A 99 25.09 -10.36 0.27
C ASP A 99 25.62 -11.02 1.54
N PHE A 100 26.44 -10.31 2.33
CA PHE A 100 26.92 -10.79 3.61
C PHE A 100 25.74 -11.09 4.56
N ALA A 101 24.79 -10.17 4.70
CA ALA A 101 23.60 -10.39 5.52
C ALA A 101 22.73 -11.54 4.99
N HIS A 102 22.67 -11.72 3.67
CA HIS A 102 21.95 -12.82 3.02
C HIS A 102 22.59 -14.19 3.25
N GLY A 103 23.92 -14.25 3.34
CA GLY A 103 24.67 -15.46 3.72
C GLY A 103 24.46 -15.86 5.18
N HIS A 104 24.07 -14.92 6.05
CA HIS A 104 23.90 -15.14 7.50
C HIS A 104 22.44 -15.19 7.95
N LYS A 105 21.51 -15.61 7.07
CA LYS A 105 20.06 -15.70 7.38
C LYS A 105 19.72 -16.42 8.68
N ALA A 106 20.46 -17.48 9.04
CA ALA A 106 20.23 -18.25 10.26
C ALA A 106 20.48 -17.44 11.55
N SER A 107 21.22 -16.33 11.46
CA SER A 107 21.55 -15.44 12.58
C SER A 107 20.68 -14.18 12.65
N VAL A 108 19.78 -14.00 11.68
CA VAL A 108 18.86 -12.85 11.65
C VAL A 108 17.91 -12.94 12.84
N ARG A 109 17.65 -11.78 13.47
CA ARG A 109 16.68 -11.66 14.57
C ARG A 109 15.31 -12.28 14.24
N PRO A 110 14.64 -12.96 15.19
CA PRO A 110 13.46 -13.79 14.92
C PRO A 110 12.22 -12.99 14.48
N ASP A 111 12.11 -11.71 14.86
CA ASP A 111 11.00 -10.81 14.53
C ASP A 111 11.22 -10.02 13.23
N TRP A 112 12.28 -10.31 12.46
CA TRP A 112 12.69 -9.51 11.30
C TRP A 112 11.56 -9.28 10.29
N PHE A 113 10.79 -10.31 9.95
CA PHE A 113 9.72 -10.20 8.96
C PHE A 113 8.62 -9.21 9.36
N SER A 114 8.35 -9.06 10.66
CA SER A 114 7.33 -8.13 11.16
C SER A 114 7.82 -6.69 11.27
N ILE A 115 9.13 -6.47 11.40
CA ILE A 115 9.70 -5.14 11.67
C ILE A 115 10.48 -4.55 10.49
N SER A 116 10.79 -5.34 9.45
CA SER A 116 11.69 -4.94 8.36
C SER A 116 11.26 -3.65 7.68
N THR A 117 9.97 -3.47 7.37
CA THR A 117 9.46 -2.23 6.77
C THR A 117 9.70 -1.01 7.67
N SER A 118 9.48 -1.14 8.98
CA SER A 118 9.74 -0.05 9.94
C SER A 118 11.23 0.24 10.08
N LYS A 119 12.09 -0.78 10.02
CA LYS A 119 13.54 -0.61 10.02
C LYS A 119 14.09 0.02 8.75
N MET A 120 13.46 -0.23 7.59
CA MET A 120 13.80 0.50 6.36
C MET A 120 13.39 1.97 6.46
N GLU A 121 12.17 2.24 6.94
CA GLU A 121 11.68 3.59 7.19
C GLU A 121 12.62 4.36 8.13
N GLU A 122 13.07 3.72 9.22
CA GLU A 122 14.06 4.29 10.14
C GLU A 122 15.39 4.62 9.44
N ALA A 123 15.95 3.69 8.66
CA ALA A 123 17.22 3.92 7.94
C ALA A 123 17.11 5.04 6.89
N LEU A 124 15.97 5.14 6.21
CA LEU A 124 15.70 6.22 5.26
C LEU A 124 15.48 7.54 5.99
N PHE A 125 14.75 7.55 7.11
CA PHE A 125 14.55 8.76 7.91
C PHE A 125 15.88 9.38 8.32
N PHE A 126 16.82 8.57 8.82
CA PHE A 126 18.16 9.07 9.17
C PHE A 126 18.91 9.62 7.97
N LYS A 127 18.85 8.97 6.80
CA LYS A 127 19.44 9.53 5.57
C LYS A 127 18.81 10.88 5.21
N PHE A 128 17.50 10.92 4.97
CA PHE A 128 16.86 12.15 4.50
C PHE A 128 16.92 13.29 5.52
N SER A 129 16.90 13.01 6.84
CA SER A 129 17.06 14.06 7.86
C SER A 129 18.49 14.63 7.98
N GLN A 130 19.51 13.88 7.52
CA GLN A 130 20.91 14.30 7.60
C GLN A 130 21.39 15.06 6.37
N TYR A 131 20.64 15.03 5.25
CA TYR A 131 21.01 15.66 3.99
C TYR A 131 19.93 16.66 3.53
N PRO A 132 20.06 17.96 3.87
CA PRO A 132 19.03 18.96 3.55
C PRO A 132 18.64 19.07 2.06
N PRO A 133 19.56 18.97 1.08
CA PRO A 133 19.17 18.98 -0.33
C PRO A 133 18.28 17.79 -0.70
N LEU A 134 18.63 16.60 -0.20
CA LEU A 134 17.89 15.36 -0.44
C LEU A 134 16.53 15.38 0.28
N GLN A 135 16.48 15.94 1.50
CA GLN A 135 15.24 16.22 2.21
C GLN A 135 14.31 17.10 1.36
N GLN A 136 14.84 18.22 0.85
CA GLN A 136 14.05 19.14 0.02
C GLN A 136 13.54 18.47 -1.23
N GLU A 137 14.37 17.68 -1.92
CA GLU A 137 13.96 16.90 -3.09
C GLU A 137 12.80 15.95 -2.76
N LEU A 138 12.86 15.22 -1.64
CA LEU A 138 11.77 14.36 -1.19
C LEU A 138 10.49 15.14 -0.89
N LEU A 139 10.60 16.30 -0.24
CA LEU A 139 9.45 17.15 0.07
C LEU A 139 8.79 17.72 -1.20
N LEU A 140 9.59 18.08 -2.21
CA LEU A 140 9.13 18.61 -3.49
C LEU A 140 8.33 17.60 -4.32
N THR A 141 8.42 16.30 -4.01
CA THR A 141 7.54 15.29 -4.63
C THR A 141 6.06 15.49 -4.30
N GLY A 142 5.72 16.37 -3.34
CA GLY A 142 4.33 16.68 -3.01
C GLY A 142 3.59 15.44 -2.52
N ASP A 143 2.34 15.25 -2.94
CA ASP A 143 1.56 14.06 -2.59
C ASP A 143 1.79 12.87 -3.54
N SER A 144 2.70 12.99 -4.52
CA SER A 144 3.01 11.97 -5.53
C SER A 144 3.30 10.60 -4.93
N GLU A 145 2.86 9.56 -5.64
CA GLU A 145 3.21 8.17 -5.32
C GLU A 145 4.64 7.89 -5.77
N LEU A 146 5.49 7.47 -4.84
CA LEU A 146 6.88 7.11 -5.12
C LEU A 146 6.96 5.62 -5.44
N CYS A 147 7.55 5.28 -6.58
CA CYS A 147 7.64 3.92 -7.09
C CYS A 147 9.11 3.53 -7.32
N GLN A 148 9.63 2.56 -6.58
CA GLN A 148 10.99 2.06 -6.83
C GLN A 148 10.98 1.21 -8.10
N ASP A 149 11.74 1.65 -9.09
CA ASP A 149 11.91 1.02 -10.39
C ASP A 149 12.90 -0.15 -10.30
N SER A 150 12.43 -1.25 -9.73
CA SER A 150 13.15 -2.52 -9.70
C SER A 150 12.34 -3.58 -10.42
N MET A 151 12.90 -4.15 -11.50
CA MET A 151 12.25 -5.22 -12.26
C MET A 151 12.31 -6.58 -11.54
N THR A 152 13.27 -6.77 -10.64
CA THR A 152 13.56 -8.05 -9.99
C THR A 152 13.01 -8.14 -8.56
N ASP A 153 12.79 -7.01 -7.89
CA ASP A 153 12.29 -6.96 -6.52
C ASP A 153 10.83 -6.48 -6.46
N SER A 154 9.90 -7.44 -6.38
CA SER A 154 8.47 -7.18 -6.24
C SER A 154 8.01 -6.93 -4.80
N PHE A 155 8.90 -6.98 -3.81
CA PHE A 155 8.57 -6.59 -2.43
C PHE A 155 8.92 -5.13 -2.18
N TRP A 156 10.18 -4.74 -2.41
CA TRP A 156 10.62 -3.37 -2.19
C TRP A 156 10.22 -2.44 -3.33
N GLY A 157 10.21 -2.93 -4.57
CA GLY A 157 9.84 -2.16 -5.76
C GLY A 157 8.59 -2.63 -6.49
N VAL A 158 8.39 -2.06 -7.68
CA VAL A 158 7.21 -2.30 -8.51
C VAL A 158 7.26 -3.61 -9.31
N GLY A 159 8.42 -4.25 -9.46
CA GLY A 159 8.56 -5.51 -10.19
C GLY A 159 8.36 -5.37 -11.71
N ALA A 160 8.70 -6.43 -12.46
CA ALA A 160 8.61 -6.45 -13.91
C ALA A 160 7.18 -6.26 -14.47
N ASP A 161 6.14 -6.60 -13.70
CA ASP A 161 4.73 -6.43 -14.08
C ASP A 161 4.12 -5.12 -13.57
N LEU A 162 4.90 -4.27 -12.87
CA LEU A 162 4.44 -3.09 -12.15
C LEU A 162 3.41 -3.40 -11.06
N LEU A 163 3.31 -4.66 -10.65
CA LEU A 163 2.41 -5.18 -9.62
C LEU A 163 3.15 -5.64 -8.36
N GLY A 164 4.34 -5.08 -8.10
CA GLY A 164 5.09 -5.24 -6.86
C GLY A 164 4.51 -4.41 -5.72
N ARG A 165 4.81 -4.83 -4.48
CA ARG A 165 4.32 -4.18 -3.27
C ARG A 165 4.86 -2.77 -3.08
N ASN A 166 6.02 -2.44 -3.67
CA ASN A 166 6.63 -1.13 -3.61
C ASN A 166 6.82 -0.61 -2.16
N GLU A 167 7.22 -1.49 -1.23
CA GLU A 167 7.39 -1.14 0.18
C GLU A 167 8.41 -0.03 0.41
N LEU A 168 9.41 0.12 -0.47
CA LEU A 168 10.41 1.17 -0.36
C LEU A 168 9.80 2.54 -0.67
N GLY A 169 9.06 2.66 -1.77
CA GLY A 169 8.32 3.88 -2.10
C GLY A 169 7.34 4.28 -0.99
N MET A 170 6.62 3.30 -0.42
CA MET A 170 5.76 3.53 0.74
C MET A 170 6.50 3.95 2.00
N ALA A 171 7.74 3.47 2.21
CA ALA A 171 8.57 3.91 3.32
C ALA A 171 9.03 5.36 3.12
N LEU A 172 9.47 5.74 1.92
CA LEU A 172 9.84 7.12 1.58
C LEU A 172 8.70 8.10 1.76
N GLU A 173 7.47 7.73 1.39
CA GLU A 173 6.29 8.57 1.62
C GLU A 173 5.99 8.80 3.10
N ARG A 174 6.22 7.78 3.95
CA ARG A 174 6.09 7.92 5.41
C ARG A 174 7.20 8.77 6.00
N VAL A 175 8.43 8.65 5.48
CA VAL A 175 9.54 9.55 5.82
C VAL A 175 9.22 10.98 5.41
N ARG A 176 8.68 11.19 4.20
CA ARG A 176 8.23 12.51 3.70
C ARG A 176 7.20 13.12 4.66
N GLU A 177 6.19 12.37 5.06
CA GLU A 177 5.19 12.82 6.03
C GLU A 177 5.82 13.15 7.40
N SER A 178 6.75 12.32 7.88
CA SER A 178 7.46 12.52 9.16
C SER A 178 8.37 13.76 9.14
N LEU A 179 8.88 14.14 7.98
CA LEU A 179 9.72 15.34 7.77
C LEU A 179 8.90 16.61 7.48
N GLY A 180 7.57 16.56 7.63
CA GLY A 180 6.67 17.71 7.45
C GLY A 180 6.16 17.90 6.02
N GLY A 181 6.38 16.93 5.13
CA GLY A 181 5.87 16.94 3.77
C GLY A 181 4.41 16.49 3.64
N ALA A 182 3.95 16.36 2.39
CA ALA A 182 2.60 15.90 2.14
C ALA A 182 2.42 14.43 2.57
N LYS A 183 1.21 14.12 3.06
CA LYS A 183 0.84 12.78 3.52
C LYS A 183 0.99 11.74 2.42
N ALA A 184 1.20 10.49 2.82
CA ALA A 184 1.19 9.38 1.88
C ALA A 184 -0.17 9.34 1.12
N PRO A 185 -0.16 9.09 -0.20
CA PRO A 185 -1.39 8.97 -0.98
C PRO A 185 -2.25 7.82 -0.44
N ILE A 186 -3.57 8.05 -0.43
CA ILE A 186 -4.52 7.00 -0.04
C ILE A 186 -4.53 5.94 -1.14
N ARG A 187 -3.82 4.84 -0.91
CA ARG A 187 -3.88 3.67 -1.78
C ARG A 187 -5.17 2.92 -1.51
N ASN A 188 -5.98 2.72 -2.54
CA ASN A 188 -7.04 1.72 -2.51
C ASN A 188 -6.39 0.34 -2.49
N VAL A 189 -5.99 -0.10 -1.30
CA VAL A 189 -5.49 -1.46 -1.08
C VAL A 189 -6.62 -2.40 -1.48
N LYS A 190 -6.45 -3.13 -2.59
CA LYS A 190 -7.42 -4.13 -3.02
C LYS A 190 -7.61 -5.10 -1.86
N GLN A 191 -8.81 -5.15 -1.30
CA GLN A 191 -9.13 -6.12 -0.26
C GLN A 191 -9.21 -7.51 -0.90
N CYS A 192 -8.84 -8.54 -0.15
CA CYS A 192 -9.03 -9.92 -0.58
C CYS A 192 -10.50 -10.13 -0.99
N GLN A 193 -10.74 -10.60 -2.21
CA GLN A 193 -12.10 -10.81 -2.73
C GLN A 193 -12.88 -11.86 -1.94
N ASN A 194 -12.20 -12.81 -1.29
CA ASN A 194 -12.83 -13.84 -0.48
C ASN A 194 -13.10 -13.41 0.98
N CYS A 195 -12.11 -12.88 1.70
CA CYS A 195 -12.20 -12.64 3.15
C CYS A 195 -12.15 -11.16 3.57
N ARG A 196 -12.05 -10.24 2.60
CA ARG A 196 -11.92 -8.79 2.79
C ARG A 196 -10.69 -8.31 3.59
N ARG A 197 -9.80 -9.21 4.03
CA ARG A 197 -8.52 -8.84 4.66
C ARG A 197 -7.56 -8.28 3.62
N LYS A 198 -6.62 -7.43 4.05
CA LYS A 198 -5.51 -6.95 3.21
C LYS A 198 -4.72 -8.16 2.66
N PRO A 199 -4.56 -8.26 1.34
CA PRO A 199 -3.73 -9.29 0.75
C PRO A 199 -2.29 -9.21 1.22
N ARG A 200 -1.62 -10.36 1.39
CA ARG A 200 -0.19 -10.38 1.76
C ARG A 200 0.69 -9.70 0.70
N SER A 201 0.23 -9.65 -0.55
CA SER A 201 0.79 -8.85 -1.64
C SER A 201 -0.25 -7.83 -2.12
N GLY A 202 0.09 -6.54 -2.14
CA GLY A 202 -0.84 -5.43 -2.38
C GLY A 202 -1.66 -5.50 -3.68
N GLN A 203 -1.21 -6.23 -4.70
CA GLN A 203 -1.95 -6.46 -5.95
C GLN A 203 -2.66 -7.82 -6.04
N SER A 204 -2.46 -8.77 -5.11
CA SER A 204 -3.18 -10.06 -5.16
C SER A 204 -4.67 -9.89 -4.90
N LEU A 205 -5.49 -10.52 -5.73
CA LEU A 205 -6.94 -10.61 -5.53
C LEU A 205 -7.30 -11.32 -4.22
N TYR A 206 -6.38 -12.13 -3.66
CA TYR A 206 -6.64 -12.95 -2.48
C TYR A 206 -5.54 -12.85 -1.41
N CYS A 207 -5.94 -13.07 -0.16
CA CYS A 207 -5.10 -12.99 1.03
C CYS A 207 -3.98 -14.05 1.13
N GLY A 208 -4.08 -15.10 0.32
CA GLY A 208 -3.23 -16.27 0.32
C GLY A 208 -3.91 -17.42 -0.42
N SER A 209 -3.21 -18.55 -0.54
CA SER A 209 -3.68 -19.74 -1.27
C SER A 209 -5.00 -20.29 -0.71
N SER A 210 -5.24 -20.19 0.59
CA SER A 210 -6.52 -20.60 1.20
C SER A 210 -7.70 -19.74 0.71
N CYS A 211 -7.51 -18.42 0.63
CA CYS A 211 -8.52 -17.51 0.10
C CYS A 211 -8.78 -17.74 -1.40
N LEU A 212 -7.74 -18.02 -2.17
CA LEU A 212 -7.84 -18.37 -3.59
C LEU A 212 -8.59 -19.70 -3.81
N ARG A 213 -8.25 -20.76 -3.05
CA ARG A 213 -8.91 -22.06 -3.15
C ARG A 213 -10.38 -22.01 -2.73
N ALA A 214 -10.71 -21.25 -1.70
CA ALA A 214 -12.08 -21.05 -1.27
C ALA A 214 -12.92 -20.37 -2.37
N ASP A 215 -12.36 -19.37 -3.07
CA ASP A 215 -13.07 -18.75 -4.18
C ASP A 215 -13.20 -19.68 -5.40
N ILE A 216 -12.15 -20.44 -5.74
CA ILE A 216 -12.19 -21.48 -6.79
C ILE A 216 -13.21 -22.58 -6.44
N SER A 217 -13.45 -22.87 -5.16
CA SER A 217 -14.47 -23.86 -4.76
C SER A 217 -15.91 -23.41 -5.03
N THR A 218 -16.13 -22.12 -5.31
CA THR A 218 -17.42 -21.60 -5.80
C THR A 218 -17.56 -21.66 -7.33
N VAL A 219 -16.47 -21.95 -8.04
CA VAL A 219 -16.46 -22.15 -9.49
C VAL A 219 -16.94 -23.57 -9.78
N PRO A 220 -18.04 -23.77 -10.54
CA PRO A 220 -18.47 -25.09 -10.93
C PRO A 220 -17.35 -25.83 -11.67
N PRO A 221 -17.10 -27.12 -11.37
CA PRO A 221 -16.08 -27.89 -12.07
C PRO A 221 -16.35 -27.90 -13.58
N LEU A 222 -15.28 -27.96 -14.38
CA LEU A 222 -15.41 -28.10 -15.84
C LEU A 222 -16.16 -29.39 -16.17
N CYS A 223 -16.98 -29.34 -17.22
CA CYS A 223 -17.68 -30.54 -17.68
C CYS A 223 -16.67 -31.66 -17.99
N PRO A 224 -16.82 -32.86 -17.41
CA PRO A 224 -15.86 -33.93 -17.59
C PRO A 224 -15.81 -34.44 -19.04
N GLN A 225 -16.86 -34.22 -19.83
CA GLN A 225 -16.95 -34.69 -21.22
C GLN A 225 -16.32 -33.73 -22.24
N CYS A 226 -16.50 -32.42 -22.03
CA CYS A 226 -16.21 -31.39 -23.03
C CYS A 226 -15.15 -30.38 -22.56
N ARG A 227 -14.79 -30.43 -21.27
CA ARG A 227 -13.98 -29.43 -20.54
C ARG A 227 -14.46 -27.97 -20.65
N ARG A 228 -15.66 -27.70 -21.17
CA ARG A 228 -16.30 -26.38 -21.15
C ARG A 228 -17.03 -26.14 -19.82
N ARG A 229 -17.17 -24.87 -19.46
CA ARG A 229 -17.88 -24.44 -18.25
C ARG A 229 -19.40 -24.62 -18.42
N PRO A 230 -20.13 -25.19 -17.44
CA PRO A 230 -21.58 -25.20 -17.45
C PRO A 230 -22.15 -23.79 -17.53
N GLN A 231 -23.13 -23.58 -18.41
CA GLN A 231 -23.66 -22.24 -18.68
C GLN A 231 -24.59 -21.73 -17.56
N ILE A 232 -25.09 -22.61 -16.67
CA ILE A 232 -26.01 -22.25 -15.57
C ILE A 232 -25.71 -23.10 -14.32
N GLY A 233 -25.45 -22.46 -13.18
CA GLY A 233 -25.38 -23.08 -11.84
C GLY A 233 -24.26 -24.12 -11.60
N GLN A 234 -24.31 -24.78 -10.44
CA GLN A 234 -23.38 -25.86 -10.05
C GLN A 234 -23.73 -27.21 -10.74
N LEU A 235 -23.91 -27.20 -12.05
CA LEU A 235 -24.22 -28.42 -12.80
C LEU A 235 -22.94 -29.18 -13.18
N ARG A 236 -22.96 -30.52 -13.08
CA ARG A 236 -21.80 -31.38 -13.37
C ARG A 236 -21.41 -31.42 -14.87
N PHE A 237 -22.32 -31.09 -15.80
CA PHE A 237 -22.09 -31.16 -17.25
C PHE A 237 -22.43 -29.84 -17.96
N CYS A 238 -21.77 -29.59 -19.11
CA CYS A 238 -21.91 -28.34 -19.88
C CYS A 238 -23.27 -28.21 -20.60
N GLY A 239 -24.01 -29.31 -20.74
CA GLY A 239 -25.34 -29.37 -21.36
C GLY A 239 -25.82 -30.83 -21.49
N GLU A 240 -27.08 -31.01 -21.89
CA GLU A 240 -27.76 -32.33 -21.92
C GLU A 240 -27.08 -33.33 -22.87
N THR A 241 -26.52 -32.84 -23.98
CA THR A 241 -25.75 -33.67 -24.93
C THR A 241 -24.54 -34.32 -24.26
N CYS A 242 -23.79 -33.57 -23.45
CA CYS A 242 -22.63 -34.09 -22.73
C CYS A 242 -23.02 -35.02 -21.58
N ARG A 243 -24.18 -34.80 -20.96
CA ARG A 243 -24.72 -35.70 -19.94
C ARG A 243 -25.08 -37.07 -20.54
N LYS A 244 -25.75 -37.09 -21.69
CA LYS A 244 -26.15 -38.32 -22.38
C LYS A 244 -24.95 -39.14 -22.90
N LEU A 245 -23.90 -38.45 -23.38
CA LEU A 245 -22.67 -39.12 -23.81
C LEU A 245 -21.90 -39.80 -22.68
N ALA A 246 -22.02 -39.30 -21.44
CA ALA A 246 -21.36 -39.89 -20.27
C ALA A 246 -22.14 -41.06 -19.64
N GLN A 247 -23.36 -41.36 -20.14
CA GLN A 247 -24.23 -42.44 -19.69
C GLN A 247 -24.21 -43.65 -20.64
N ARG A 248 -23.37 -43.61 -21.68
CA ARG A 248 -23.07 -44.72 -22.59
C ARG A 248 -21.71 -45.28 -22.25
#